data_AF-A0A645A296-F1
#
_entry.id   AF-A0A645A296-F1
#
_cell.length_a   1.000
_cell.length_b   1.000
_cell.length_c   1.000
_cell.angle_alpha   90.00
_cell.angle_beta   90.00
_cell.angle_gamma   90.00
#
_symmetry.space_group_name_H-M   'P 1'
#
loop_
_entity.id
_entity.type
_entity.pdbx_description
1 polymer ?
#
loop_
_entity_poly.entity_id
_entity_poly.type
_entity_poly.pdbx_seq_one_letter_code
_entity_poly.pdbx_strand_id
1 'polypeptide(L)' 'MSEYIIKLRKYKINKKIYDKKADPRSLIKLETGESALDPIFNQITIVSKNFNNNILNMTIKAKSGIYELKFRKS' A
#
# COMPACT_ATOMS: atom_id res chain seq x y z
N MET A 1 -10.26 -32.64 -15.62
CA MET A 1 -10.92 -32.47 -14.31
C MET A 1 -9.99 -32.76 -13.12
N SER A 2 -9.23 -33.85 -13.13
CA SER A 2 -8.24 -34.19 -12.09
C SER A 2 -7.20 -33.08 -11.82
N GLU A 3 -6.65 -32.48 -12.88
CA GLU A 3 -5.69 -31.36 -12.75
C GLU A 3 -6.28 -30.15 -12.02
N TYR A 4 -7.57 -29.88 -12.20
CA TYR A 4 -8.26 -28.79 -11.54
C TYR A 4 -8.35 -29.02 -10.03
N ILE A 5 -8.71 -30.23 -9.61
CA ILE A 5 -8.74 -30.63 -8.19
C ILE A 5 -7.34 -30.55 -7.57
N ILE A 6 -6.30 -30.95 -8.30
CA ILE A 6 -4.90 -30.85 -7.84
C ILE A 6 -4.47 -29.39 -7.68
N LYS A 7 -4.86 -28.51 -8.61
CA LYS A 7 -4.56 -27.06 -8.55
C LYS A 7 -5.28 -26.38 -7.38
N LEU A 8 -6.52 -26.78 -7.05
CA LEU A 8 -7.25 -26.33 -5.86
C LEU A 8 -6.56 -26.77 -4.56
N ARG A 9 -6.19 -28.06 -4.43
CA ARG A 9 -5.47 -28.57 -3.24
C ARG A 9 -4.12 -27.89 -3.02
N LYS A 10 -3.41 -27.54 -4.08
CA LYS A 10 -2.13 -26.83 -4.01
C LYS A 10 -2.28 -25.32 -3.81
N TYR A 11 -3.51 -24.81 -3.61
CA TYR A 11 -3.82 -23.38 -3.54
C TYR A 11 -3.18 -22.59 -4.69
N LYS A 12 -3.04 -23.19 -5.88
CA LYS A 12 -2.42 -22.52 -7.05
C LYS A 12 -3.40 -21.62 -7.78
N ILE A 13 -4.70 -21.84 -7.61
CA ILE A 13 -5.75 -21.01 -8.19
C ILE A 13 -6.09 -19.91 -7.17
N ASN A 14 -6.10 -18.65 -7.61
CA ASN A 14 -6.40 -17.46 -6.80
C ASN A 14 -5.47 -17.13 -5.61
N LYS A 15 -4.27 -17.72 -5.52
CA LYS A 15 -3.27 -17.24 -4.55
C LYS A 15 -2.84 -15.82 -4.92
N LYS A 16 -3.31 -14.83 -4.16
CA LYS A 16 -2.77 -13.47 -4.22
C LYS A 16 -1.35 -13.52 -3.66
N ILE A 17 -0.38 -13.37 -4.55
CA ILE A 17 1.04 -13.31 -4.19
C ILE A 17 1.28 -11.90 -3.64
N TYR A 18 1.46 -11.79 -2.33
CA TYR A 18 1.82 -10.54 -1.63
C TYR A 18 3.32 -10.23 -1.72
N ASP A 19 4.02 -10.79 -2.70
CA ASP A 19 5.48 -10.67 -2.89
C ASP A 19 5.88 -9.36 -3.59
N LYS A 20 5.13 -8.28 -3.33
CA LYS A 20 5.53 -6.94 -3.75
C LYS A 20 6.29 -6.31 -2.59
N LYS A 21 7.59 -6.09 -2.77
CA LYS A 21 8.37 -5.21 -1.90
C LYS A 21 7.70 -3.83 -1.92
N ALA A 22 7.07 -3.46 -0.81
CA ALA A 22 6.46 -2.15 -0.64
C ALA A 22 7.55 -1.16 -0.25
N ASP A 23 8.09 -0.40 -1.21
CA ASP A 23 9.04 0.66 -0.93
C ASP A 23 8.29 1.90 -0.40
N PRO A 24 8.50 2.32 0.86
CA PRO A 24 7.79 3.48 1.44
C PRO A 24 8.16 4.80 0.74
N ARG A 25 9.27 4.83 -0.01
CA ARG A 25 9.67 5.96 -0.86
C ARG A 25 8.68 6.24 -1.99
N SER A 26 7.93 5.22 -2.44
CA SER A 26 6.91 5.40 -3.47
C SER A 26 5.77 6.29 -2.97
N LEU A 27 5.36 6.13 -1.71
CA LEU A 27 4.37 7.01 -1.08
C LEU A 27 4.87 8.43 -0.90
N ILE A 28 6.14 8.61 -0.52
CA ILE A 28 6.72 9.94 -0.27
C ILE A 28 6.70 10.81 -1.53
N LYS A 29 6.81 10.21 -2.73
CA LYS A 29 6.81 10.92 -4.01
C LYS A 29 5.43 11.44 -4.43
N LEU A 30 4.35 10.86 -3.91
CA LEU A 30 3.00 11.23 -4.29
C LEU A 30 2.62 12.59 -3.69
N GLU A 31 1.83 13.33 -4.45
CA GLU A 31 1.36 14.67 -4.07
C GLU A 31 -0.06 14.63 -3.47
N THR A 32 -0.45 15.72 -2.80
CA THR A 32 -1.76 15.83 -2.15
C THR A 32 -2.88 15.71 -3.18
N GLY A 33 -3.83 14.80 -2.95
CA GLY A 33 -4.94 14.50 -3.86
C GLY A 33 -4.68 13.35 -4.84
N GLU A 34 -3.43 12.89 -4.98
CA GLU A 34 -3.14 11.73 -5.82
C GLU A 34 -3.63 10.43 -5.20
N SER A 35 -4.11 9.54 -6.06
CA SER A 35 -4.51 8.19 -5.68
C SER A 35 -3.51 7.17 -6.21
N ALA A 36 -3.00 6.30 -5.34
CA ALA A 36 -2.04 5.26 -5.69
C ALA A 36 -2.53 3.89 -5.23
N LEU A 37 -1.98 2.85 -5.85
CA LEU A 37 -2.26 1.47 -5.47
C LEU A 37 -1.08 0.91 -4.67
N ASP A 38 -1.27 0.83 -3.36
CA ASP A 38 -0.31 0.30 -2.42
C ASP A 38 -0.55 -1.21 -2.15
N PRO A 39 0.49 -2.05 -2.04
CA PRO A 39 0.32 -3.48 -1.75
C PRO A 39 -0.35 -3.78 -0.39
N ILE A 40 -0.22 -2.88 0.58
CA ILE A 40 -0.73 -3.03 1.95
C ILE A 40 -2.10 -2.36 2.07
N PHE A 41 -2.19 -1.10 1.68
CA PHE A 41 -3.41 -0.29 1.85
C PHE A 41 -4.37 -0.33 0.64
N ASN A 42 -4.00 -1.06 -0.42
CA ASN A 42 -4.72 -1.08 -1.70
C ASN A 42 -4.84 0.33 -2.29
N GLN A 43 -6.00 0.73 -2.82
CA GLN A 43 -6.21 2.09 -3.31
C GLN A 43 -6.20 3.09 -2.15
N ILE A 44 -5.20 3.96 -2.18
CA ILE A 44 -4.98 5.05 -1.23
C ILE A 44 -5.10 6.40 -1.91
N THR A 45 -5.54 7.41 -1.15
CA THR A 45 -5.54 8.82 -1.56
C THR A 45 -4.81 9.63 -0.51
N ILE A 46 -3.87 10.47 -0.92
CA ILE A 46 -3.14 11.35 0.02
C ILE A 46 -4.03 12.56 0.34
N VAL A 47 -4.35 12.73 1.62
CA VAL A 47 -5.19 13.83 2.11
C VAL A 47 -4.33 15.04 2.48
N SER A 48 -3.22 14.82 3.16
CA SER A 48 -2.32 15.90 3.58
C SER A 48 -0.89 15.41 3.64
N LYS A 49 0.04 16.34 3.40
CA LYS A 49 1.48 16.12 3.42
C LYS A 49 2.12 17.34 4.06
N ASN A 50 2.49 17.21 5.32
CA ASN A 50 3.10 18.28 6.10
C ASN A 50 4.53 17.88 6.46
N PHE A 51 5.50 18.72 6.09
CA PHE A 51 6.88 18.55 6.50
C PHE A 51 7.18 19.52 7.64
N ASN A 52 7.50 19.00 8.82
CA ASN A 52 7.86 19.81 9.98
C ASN A 52 9.06 19.18 10.70
N ASN A 53 10.08 19.98 11.05
CA ASN A 53 11.25 19.56 11.81
C ASN A 53 11.85 18.21 11.36
N ASN A 54 12.12 18.09 10.05
CA ASN A 54 12.74 16.91 9.44
C ASN A 54 11.89 15.61 9.50
N ILE A 55 10.60 15.74 9.85
CA ILE A 55 9.61 14.68 9.85
C ILE A 55 8.53 15.02 8.81
N LEU A 56 8.29 14.09 7.89
CA LEU A 56 7.17 14.12 6.96
C LEU A 56 5.97 13.42 7.60
N ASN A 57 4.95 14.20 7.96
CA ASN A 57 3.65 13.71 8.39
C ASN A 57 2.74 13.62 7.16
N MET A 58 2.19 12.45 6.90
CA MET A 58 1.31 12.21 5.77
C MET A 58 0.02 11.56 6.25
N THR A 59 -1.12 12.16 5.94
CA THR A 59 -2.42 11.56 6.20
C THR A 59 -2.94 10.92 4.91
N ILE A 60 -3.27 9.64 4.99
CA ILE A 60 -3.72 8.83 3.86
C ILE A 60 -5.12 8.32 4.14
N LYS A 61 -5.97 8.39 3.13
CA LYS A 61 -7.29 7.76 3.13
C LYS A 61 -7.23 6.47 2.32
N ALA A 62 -7.43 5.34 2.98
CA ALA A 62 -7.58 4.03 2.36
C ALA A 62 -9.04 3.56 2.46
N LYS A 63 -9.37 2.45 1.79
CA LYS A 63 -10.69 1.82 1.92
C LYS A 63 -11.01 1.42 3.37
N SER A 64 -9.99 1.03 4.14
CA SER A 64 -10.14 0.58 5.53
C SER A 64 -10.23 1.72 6.55
N GLY A 65 -9.86 2.95 6.19
CA GLY A 65 -9.86 4.08 7.12
C GLY A 65 -8.83 5.15 6.78
N ILE A 66 -8.65 6.09 7.71
CA ILE A 66 -7.67 7.17 7.63
C ILE A 66 -6.46 6.81 8.49
N TYR A 67 -5.27 6.91 7.92
CA TYR A 67 -4.01 6.58 8.58
C TYR A 67 -3.08 7.78 8.57
N GLU A 68 -2.35 7.97 9.68
CA GLU A 68 -1.27 8.95 9.79
C GLU A 68 0.08 8.24 9.73
N LEU A 69 0.87 8.54 8.71
CA LEU A 69 2.24 8.04 8.56
C LEU A 69 3.23 9.16 8.90
N LYS A 70 4.30 8.81 9.60
CA LYS A 70 5.39 9.73 9.95
C LYS A 70 6.71 9.17 9.44
N PHE A 71 7.38 9.90 8.55
CA PHE A 71 8.67 9.53 8.01
C PHE A 71 9.73 10.52 8.50
N ARG A 72 10.71 10.05 9.26
CA ARG A 72 11.86 10.87 9.66
C ARG A 72 12.96 10.75 8.60
N LYS A 73 13.52 11.88 8.16
CA LYS A 73 14.72 11.86 7.32
C LYS A 73 15.92 11.50 8.22
N SER A 74 16.52 10.35 7.98
CA SER A 74 17.81 9.95 8.58
C SER A 74 18.97 10.55 7.80
#